data_AF-A0ABD7W2F9-F1
#
_entry.id   AF-A0ABD7W2F9-F1
#
_cell.length_a   1.000
_cell.length_b   1.000
_cell.length_c   1.000
_cell.angle_alpha   90.00
_cell.angle_beta   90.00
_cell.angle_gamma   90.00
#
_symmetry.space_group_name_H-M   'P 1'
#
loop_
_entity.id
_entity.type
_entity.pdbx_description
1 polymer ?
#
loop_
_entity_poly.entity_id
_entity_poly.type
_entity_poly.pdbx_seq_one_letter_code
_entity_poly.pdbx_strand_id
1 'polypeptide(L)' 'MTMAFAVKDKALFDKLAVGSKVHVEFKKEADGYVVTSVK' A
#
# COMPACT_ATOMS: atom_id res chain seq x y z
N MET A 1 -9.88 0.61 13.59
CA MET A 1 -9.07 1.75 13.08
C MET A 1 -8.68 1.44 11.64
N THR A 2 -8.97 2.35 10.71
CA THR A 2 -8.61 2.19 9.29
C THR A 2 -7.54 3.23 8.96
N MET A 3 -6.43 2.82 8.33
CA MET A 3 -5.36 3.71 7.89
C MET A 3 -5.33 3.76 6.36
N ALA A 4 -5.08 4.95 5.80
CA ALA A 4 -4.92 5.13 4.37
C ALA A 4 -3.42 5.17 4.02
N PHE A 5 -3.06 4.49 2.93
CA PHE A 5 -1.71 4.50 2.36
C PHE A 5 -1.80 4.93 0.90
N ALA A 6 -0.89 5.78 0.46
CA ALA A 6 -0.75 6.14 -0.94
C ALA A 6 -0.05 5.01 -1.71
N VAL A 7 -0.55 4.66 -2.88
CA VAL A 7 0.08 3.67 -3.77
C VAL A 7 0.43 4.38 -5.07
N LYS A 8 1.72 4.58 -5.31
CA LYS A 8 2.20 5.28 -6.53
C LYS A 8 2.27 4.35 -7.74
N ASP A 9 2.43 3.04 -7.51
CA ASP A 9 2.54 2.04 -8.57
C ASP A 9 1.19 1.33 -8.80
N LYS A 10 0.65 1.48 -10.01
CA LYS A 10 -0.61 0.86 -10.41
C LYS A 10 -0.54 -0.67 -10.32
N ALA A 11 0.59 -1.29 -10.63
CA ALA A 11 0.74 -2.75 -10.56
C ALA A 11 0.72 -3.26 -9.11
N LEU A 12 1.20 -2.46 -8.16
CA LEU A 12 1.06 -2.77 -6.73
C LEU A 12 -0.40 -2.60 -6.29
N PHE A 13 -1.08 -1.57 -6.78
CA PHE A 13 -2.50 -1.35 -6.48
C PHE A 13 -3.37 -2.50 -6.98
N ASP A 14 -3.12 -3.02 -8.18
CA ASP A 14 -3.85 -4.16 -8.76
C ASP A 14 -3.64 -5.45 -7.95
N LYS A 15 -2.54 -5.59 -7.21
CA LYS A 15 -2.29 -6.72 -6.29
C LYS A 15 -3.04 -6.60 -4.96
N LEU A 16 -3.53 -5.41 -4.62
CA LEU A 16 -4.26 -5.14 -3.40
C LEU A 16 -5.76 -5.43 -3.60
N ALA A 17 -6.10 -6.73 -3.66
CA ALA A 17 -7.48 -7.16 -3.77
C ALA A 17 -8.24 -7.01 -2.43
N VAL A 18 -9.47 -6.48 -2.49
CA VAL A 18 -10.36 -6.38 -1.34
C VAL A 18 -10.69 -7.77 -0.81
N GLY A 19 -10.57 -7.96 0.51
CA GLY A 19 -10.84 -9.24 1.18
C GLY A 19 -9.61 -10.15 1.29
N SER A 20 -8.48 -9.79 0.68
CA SER A 20 -7.22 -10.53 0.79
C SER A 20 -6.34 -9.96 1.89
N LYS A 21 -5.69 -10.84 2.66
CA LYS A 21 -4.60 -10.46 3.56
C LYS A 21 -3.29 -10.54 2.78
N VAL A 22 -2.65 -9.40 2.58
CA VAL A 22 -1.37 -9.28 1.88
C VAL A 22 -0.37 -8.53 2.75
N HIS A 23 0.92 -8.82 2.58
CA HIS A 23 1.97 -8.11 3.30
C HIS A 23 2.44 -6.93 2.45
N VAL A 24 2.31 -5.72 2.98
CA VAL A 24 2.77 -4.52 2.29
C VAL A 24 3.96 -3.92 3.01
N GLU A 25 4.98 -3.54 2.23
CA GLU A 25 6.06 -2.70 2.73
C GLU A 25 5.71 -1.26 2.34
N PHE A 26 5.71 -0.37 3.33
CA PHE A 26 5.44 1.04 3.14
C PHE A 26 6.52 1.89 3.78
N LYS A 27 6.73 3.08 3.23
CA LYS A 27 7.67 4.09 3.76
C LYS A 27 6.91 5.34 4.15
N LYS A 28 7.34 5.99 5.23
CA LYS A 28 6.85 7.30 5.63
C LYS A 28 7.53 8.36 4.75
N GLU A 29 6.75 9.07 3.96
CA GLU A 29 7.19 10.24 3.19
C GLU A 29 6.68 11.53 3.88
N ALA A 30 7.10 12.70 3.38
CA ALA A 30 6.83 14.00 3.99
C ALA A 30 5.33 14.25 4.28
N ASP A 31 4.43 13.72 3.45
CA ASP A 31 2.98 13.95 3.53
C ASP A 31 2.16 12.67 3.80
N GLY A 32 2.79 11.57 4.23
CA GLY A 32 2.05 10.36 4.57
C GLY A 32 2.84 9.06 4.46
N TYR A 33 2.13 7.97 4.19
CA TYR A 33 2.71 6.64 4.02
C TYR A 33 2.50 6.14 2.59
N VAL A 34 3.57 5.75 1.93
CA VAL A 34 3.55 5.26 0.54
C VAL A 34 3.90 3.78 0.51
N VAL A 35 3.06 2.95 -0.11
CA VAL A 35 3.34 1.54 -0.34
C VAL A 35 4.41 1.41 -1.42
N THR A 36 5.48 0.71 -1.09
CA THR A 36 6.61 0.48 -2.00
C THR A 36 6.70 -0.97 -2.47
N SER A 37 6.05 -1.92 -1.79
CA SER A 37 6.00 -3.33 -2.20
C SER A 37 4.77 -4.04 -1.65
N VAL A 38 4.33 -5.08 -2.37
CA VAL A 38 3.21 -5.97 -1.99
C VAL A 38 3.69 -7.42 -2.17
N LYS A 39 3.61 -8.20 -1.10
CA LYS A 39 3.97 -9.63 -0.99
C LYS A 39 2.74 -10.47 -0.68
#